data_AF-G5K339-F1
#
_entry.id   AF-G5K339-F1
#
_cell.length_a   1.000
_cell.length_b   1.000
_cell.length_c   1.000
_cell.angle_alpha   90.00
_cell.angle_beta   90.00
_cell.angle_gamma   90.00
#
_symmetry.space_group_name_H-M   'P 1'
#
loop_
_entity.id
_entity.type
_entity.pdbx_description
1 polymer ?
#
loop_
_entity_poly.entity_id
_entity_poly.type
_entity_poly.pdbx_seq_one_letter_code
_entity_poly.pdbx_strand_id
1 'polypeptide(L)'
;MQELMEQVLQGLFLMVALGAIFIILYKLLRVTAGLFLIGVIGGLAFVEIYGIYLFFTERYLYSKDLVANGIWSFSGFFIVFNCFILFVSISKIVKNRIV
;
A
#
# COMPACT_ATOMS: atom_id res chain seq x y z
N MET A 1 -33.27 32.44 30.71
CA MET A 1 -32.96 32.89 29.33
C MET A 1 -31.46 32.97 29.10
N GLN A 2 -30.68 33.41 30.11
CA GLN A 2 -29.20 33.47 30.04
C GLN A 2 -28.53 32.08 29.86
N GLU A 3 -28.95 31.07 30.63
CA GLU A 3 -28.43 29.69 30.49
C GLU A 3 -28.76 29.05 29.13
N LEU A 4 -29.92 29.37 28.56
CA LEU A 4 -30.34 28.90 27.23
C LEU A 4 -29.45 29.49 26.12
N MET A 5 -29.04 30.75 26.26
CA MET A 5 -28.16 31.43 25.32
C MET A 5 -26.74 30.86 25.36
N GLU A 6 -26.22 30.55 26.55
CA GLU A 6 -24.91 29.91 26.73
C GLU A 6 -24.86 28.50 26.13
N GLN A 7 -25.90 27.69 26.34
CA GLN A 7 -25.99 26.35 25.73
C GLN A 7 -26.03 26.40 24.21
N VAL A 8 -26.80 27.32 23.62
CA VAL A 8 -26.87 27.48 22.16
C VAL A 8 -25.52 27.91 21.61
N LEU A 9 -24.85 28.86 22.26
CA LEU A 9 -23.51 29.32 21.86
C LEU A 9 -22.48 28.19 21.97
N GLN A 10 -22.49 27.43 23.06
CA GLN A 10 -21.61 26.27 23.25
C GLN A 10 -21.84 25.18 22.19
N GLY A 11 -23.11 24.90 21.84
CA GLY A 11 -23.46 23.96 20.78
C GLY A 11 -22.93 24.38 19.41
N LEU A 12 -22.99 25.68 19.10
CA LEU A 12 -22.40 26.23 17.87
C LEU A 12 -20.87 26.09 17.87
N PHE A 13 -20.20 26.38 18.98
CA PHE A 13 -18.75 26.17 19.10
C PHE A 13 -18.36 24.70 18.94
N LEU A 14 -19.14 23.76 19.49
CA LEU A 14 -18.90 22.33 19.32
C LEU A 14 -19.07 21.88 17.86
N MET A 15 -20.11 22.37 17.17
CA MET A 15 -20.31 22.12 15.73
C MET A 15 -19.10 22.58 14.91
N VAL A 16 -18.62 23.80 15.16
CA VAL A 16 -17.45 24.36 14.44
C VAL A 16 -16.18 23.56 14.76
N ALA A 17 -15.95 23.23 16.03
CA ALA A 17 -14.79 22.45 16.45
C ALA A 17 -14.78 21.05 15.81
N LEU A 18 -15.91 20.34 15.81
CA LEU A 18 -16.05 19.06 15.14
C LEU A 18 -15.79 19.16 13.64
N GLY A 19 -16.37 20.17 12.98
CA GLY A 19 -16.12 20.44 11.56
C GLY A 19 -14.63 20.65 11.27
N ALA A 20 -13.93 21.42 12.10
CA ALA A 20 -12.49 21.64 11.97
C ALA A 20 -11.69 20.35 12.15
N ILE A 21 -12.04 19.52 13.14
CA ILE A 21 -11.40 18.20 13.36
C ILE A 21 -11.57 17.31 12.13
N PHE A 22 -12.78 17.20 11.57
CA PHE A 22 -13.03 16.40 10.38
C PHE A 22 -12.21 16.87 9.17
N ILE A 23 -12.11 18.19 8.97
CA ILE A 23 -11.30 18.76 7.89
C ILE A 23 -9.81 18.39 8.06
N ILE A 24 -9.28 18.50 9.29
CA ILE A 24 -7.89 18.15 9.58
C ILE A 24 -7.64 16.66 9.36
N LEU A 25 -8.53 15.80 9.88
CA LEU A 25 -8.43 14.35 9.71
C LEU A 25 -8.49 13.94 8.24
N TYR A 26 -9.38 14.55 7.45
CA TYR A 26 -9.46 14.29 6.01
C TYR A 26 -8.15 14.64 5.29
N LYS A 27 -7.56 15.80 5.60
CA LYS A 27 -6.27 16.21 5.03
C LYS A 27 -5.16 15.24 5.42
N LEU A 28 -5.11 14.84 6.69
CA LEU A 28 -4.11 13.89 7.18
C LEU A 28 -4.26 12.54 6.49
N LEU A 29 -5.47 11.99 6.44
CA LEU A 29 -5.75 10.72 5.76
C LEU A 29 -5.33 10.78 4.29
N ARG A 30 -5.64 11.86 3.59
CA ARG A 30 -5.26 12.04 2.18
C ARG A 30 -3.75 12.04 1.97
N VAL A 31 -2.99 12.75 2.81
CA VAL A 31 -1.52 12.80 2.72
C VAL A 31 -0.92 11.45 3.07
N THR A 32 -1.35 10.83 4.18
CA THR A 32 -0.88 9.52 4.61
C THR A 32 -1.18 8.44 3.57
N ALA A 33 -2.37 8.44 2.97
CA ALA A 33 -2.71 7.51 1.90
C ALA A 33 -1.80 7.69 0.68
N GLY A 34 -1.49 8.94 0.30
CA GLY A 34 -0.54 9.22 -0.78
C GLY A 34 0.87 8.69 -0.48
N LEU A 35 1.40 8.95 0.73
CA LEU A 35 2.69 8.44 1.16
C LEU A 35 2.71 6.91 1.24
N PHE A 36 1.62 6.31 1.72
CA PHE A 36 1.46 4.86 1.77
C PHE A 36 1.51 4.25 0.37
N LEU A 37 0.79 4.82 -0.61
CA LEU A 37 0.83 4.36 -2.00
C LEU A 37 2.22 4.47 -2.62
N ILE A 38 2.93 5.58 -2.37
CA ILE A 38 4.32 5.75 -2.83
C ILE A 38 5.21 4.69 -2.19
N GLY A 39 5.05 4.44 -0.89
CA GLY A 39 5.78 3.40 -0.15
C GLY A 39 5.51 2.00 -0.70
N VAL A 40 4.26 1.67 -1.03
CA VAL A 40 3.89 0.40 -1.65
C VAL A 40 4.52 0.26 -3.03
N ILE A 41 4.40 1.27 -3.91
CA ILE A 41 4.98 1.22 -5.27
C ILE A 41 6.51 1.13 -5.19
N GLY A 42 7.15 1.93 -4.32
CA GLY A 42 8.59 1.89 -4.10
C GLY A 42 9.05 0.55 -3.53
N GLY A 43 8.31 -0.02 -2.59
CA GLY A 43 8.57 -1.34 -2.02
C GLY A 43 8.46 -2.45 -3.08
N LEU A 44 7.44 -2.41 -3.94
CA LEU A 44 7.31 -3.35 -5.05
C LEU A 44 8.45 -3.20 -6.06
N ALA A 45 8.82 -1.98 -6.44
CA ALA A 45 9.95 -1.74 -7.32
C ALA A 45 11.28 -2.22 -6.72
N PHE A 46 11.48 -2.01 -5.42
CA PHE A 46 12.64 -2.52 -4.70
C PHE A 46 12.70 -4.04 -4.71
N VAL A 47 11.57 -4.71 -4.44
CA VAL A 47 11.48 -6.18 -4.50
C VAL A 47 11.91 -6.69 -5.87
N GLU A 48 11.46 -6.05 -6.96
CA GLU A 48 11.84 -6.43 -8.32
C GLU A 48 13.33 -6.26 -8.59
N ILE A 49 13.87 -5.05 -8.37
CA ILE A 49 15.27 -4.74 -8.69
C ILE A 49 16.20 -5.62 -7.86
N TYR A 50 15.94 -5.73 -6.56
CA TYR A 50 16.78 -6.52 -5.66
C TYR A 50 16.57 -8.02 -5.84
N GLY A 51 15.36 -8.47 -6.16
CA GLY A 51 15.07 -9.86 -6.50
C GLY A 51 15.80 -10.31 -7.76
N ILE A 52 15.81 -9.49 -8.81
CA ILE A 52 16.59 -9.72 -10.03
C ILE A 52 18.10 -9.78 -9.70
N TYR A 53 18.60 -8.84 -8.90
CA TYR A 53 20.00 -8.86 -8.45
C TYR A 53 20.36 -10.15 -7.71
N LEU A 54 19.55 -10.57 -6.73
CA LEU A 54 19.76 -11.83 -6.02
C LEU A 54 19.71 -13.04 -6.96
N PHE A 55 18.77 -13.03 -7.91
CA PHE A 55 18.58 -14.14 -8.83
C PHE A 55 19.73 -14.32 -9.82
N PHE A 56 20.28 -13.23 -10.35
CA PHE A 56 21.36 -13.30 -11.34
C PHE A 56 22.76 -13.25 -10.74
N THR A 57 22.97 -12.39 -9.74
CA THR A 57 24.31 -12.10 -9.21
C THR A 57 24.57 -12.88 -7.92
N GLU A 58 23.64 -12.87 -6.97
CA GLU A 58 23.84 -13.44 -5.62
C GLU A 58 23.04 -14.71 -5.38
N ARG A 59 23.20 -15.69 -6.28
CA ARG A 59 22.42 -16.95 -6.29
C ARG A 59 22.52 -17.76 -5.00
N TYR A 60 23.66 -17.70 -4.32
CA TYR A 60 23.83 -18.38 -3.04
C TYR A 60 22.88 -17.81 -1.99
N LEU A 61 22.79 -16.48 -1.86
CA LEU A 61 21.89 -15.82 -0.92
C LEU A 61 20.43 -16.06 -1.30
N TYR A 62 20.11 -16.01 -2.59
CA TYR A 62 18.78 -16.32 -3.12
C TYR A 62 18.30 -17.71 -2.71
N SER A 63 19.09 -18.75 -3.00
CA SER A 63 18.71 -20.13 -2.66
C SER A 63 18.75 -20.39 -1.17
N LYS A 64 19.67 -19.76 -0.43
CA LYS A 64 19.76 -19.91 1.03
C LYS A 64 18.51 -19.34 1.72
N ASP A 65 18.05 -18.17 1.31
CA ASP A 65 16.82 -17.57 1.84
C ASP A 65 15.60 -18.41 1.49
N LEU A 66 15.51 -18.89 0.24
CA LEU A 66 14.43 -19.76 -0.21
C LEU A 66 14.36 -21.09 0.55
N VAL A 67 15.51 -21.72 0.84
CA VAL A 67 15.55 -22.97 1.61
C VAL A 67 15.22 -22.75 3.08
N ALA A 68 15.65 -21.63 3.67
CA ALA A 68 15.39 -21.32 5.07
C ALA A 68 13.93 -20.94 5.34
N ASN A 69 13.34 -20.13 4.45
CA ASN A 69 12.08 -19.45 4.71
C ASN A 69 10.98 -19.78 3.67
N GLY A 70 11.29 -20.53 2.61
CA GLY A 70 10.33 -20.99 1.62
C GLY A 70 9.59 -19.86 0.92
N ILE A 71 8.27 -19.92 0.89
CA ILE A 71 7.41 -18.91 0.24
C ILE A 71 7.33 -17.60 1.03
N TRP A 72 7.62 -17.62 2.34
CA TRP A 72 7.65 -16.44 3.20
C TRP A 72 9.00 -15.71 3.15
N SER A 73 9.95 -16.25 2.39
CA SER A 73 11.26 -15.64 2.13
C SER A 73 11.13 -14.45 1.18
N PHE A 74 12.13 -13.57 1.15
CA PHE A 74 12.16 -12.47 0.19
C PHE A 74 12.20 -13.02 -1.24
N SER A 75 13.05 -14.03 -1.49
CA SER A 75 13.15 -14.70 -2.79
C SER A 75 11.86 -15.42 -3.19
N GLY A 76 11.16 -16.01 -2.23
CA GLY A 76 9.87 -16.68 -2.41
C GLY A 76 8.77 -15.70 -2.81
N PHE A 77 8.67 -14.57 -2.11
CA PHE A 77 7.74 -13.49 -2.47
C PHE A 77 8.02 -12.97 -3.89
N PHE A 78 9.30 -12.71 -4.22
CA PHE A 78 9.71 -12.27 -5.56
C PHE A 78 9.26 -13.26 -6.66
N ILE A 79 9.45 -14.57 -6.46
CA ILE A 79 8.99 -15.60 -7.41
C ILE A 79 7.48 -15.55 -7.58
N VAL A 80 6.72 -15.62 -6.48
CA VAL A 80 5.26 -15.69 -6.52
C VAL A 80 4.67 -14.45 -7.17
N PHE A 81 5.19 -13.27 -6.81
CA PHE A 81 4.74 -12.01 -7.34
C PHE A 81 5.00 -11.89 -8.86
N ASN A 82 6.19 -12.30 -9.33
CA ASN A 82 6.49 -12.35 -10.76
C ASN A 82 5.63 -13.36 -11.53
N CYS A 83 5.45 -14.57 -10.98
CA CYS A 83 4.55 -15.57 -11.57
C CYS A 83 3.11 -15.04 -11.68
N PHE A 84 2.63 -14.31 -10.67
CA PHE A 84 1.31 -13.68 -10.68
C PHE A 84 1.20 -12.61 -11.78
N ILE A 85 2.19 -11.73 -11.91
CA ILE A 85 2.23 -10.70 -12.96
C ILE A 85 2.21 -11.35 -14.36
N LEU A 86 3.02 -12.39 -14.57
CA LEU A 86 3.04 -13.14 -15.83
C LEU A 86 1.69 -13.77 -16.12
N PHE A 87 1.07 -14.42 -15.13
CA PHE A 87 -0.24 -15.04 -15.27
C PHE A 87 -1.31 -14.01 -15.69
N VAL A 88 -1.40 -12.88 -14.99
CA VAL A 88 -2.35 -11.79 -15.30
C VAL A 88 -2.11 -11.24 -16.72
N SER A 89 -0.86 -11.06 -17.09
CA SER A 89 -0.48 -10.55 -18.43
C SER A 89 -0.89 -11.53 -19.54
N ILE A 90 -0.63 -12.82 -19.37
CA ILE A 90 -1.03 -13.87 -20.32
C ILE A 90 -2.55 -13.95 -20.42
N SER A 91 -3.27 -13.98 -19.29
CA SER A 91 -4.74 -14.01 -19.29
C SER A 91 -5.34 -12.82 -20.05
N LYS A 92 -4.75 -11.62 -19.89
CA LYS A 92 -5.18 -10.42 -20.61
C LYS A 92 -4.95 -10.54 -22.12
N ILE A 93 -3.79 -11.06 -22.55
CA ILE A 93 -3.46 -11.27 -23.96
C ILE A 93 -4.41 -12.28 -24.59
N VAL A 94 -4.64 -13.42 -23.92
CA VAL A 94 -5.55 -14.47 -24.40
C VAL A 94 -6.97 -13.92 -24.59
N LYS A 95 -7.50 -13.19 -23.60
CA LYS A 95 -8.82 -12.55 -23.71
C LYS A 95 -8.91 -11.62 -24.92
N ASN A 96 -7.87 -10.82 -25.17
CA ASN A 96 -7.84 -9.86 -26.27
C ASN A 96 -7.60 -10.49 -27.66
N ARG A 97 -7.34 -11.80 -27.72
CA ARG A 97 -7.18 -12.57 -28.97
C ARG A 97 -8.43 -13.39 -29.32
N ILE A 98 -9.33 -13.57 -28.35
CA ILE A 98 -10.57 -14.36 -28.48
C ILE A 98 -11.77 -13.46 -28.80
N VAL A 99 -11.74 -12.19 -28.40
CA VAL A 99 -12.70 -11.13 -28.79
C VAL A 99 -12.16 -10.41 -30.03
#